data_AF-A0AAW6SYQ6-F1
#
_entry.id   AF-A0AAW6SYQ6-F1
#
_cell.length_a   1.000
_cell.length_b   1.000
_cell.length_c   1.000
_cell.angle_alpha   90.00
_cell.angle_beta   90.00
_cell.angle_gamma   90.00
#
_symmetry.space_group_name_H-M   'P 1'
#
loop_
_entity.id
_entity.type
_entity.pdbx_description
1 polymer ?
#
loop_
_entity_poly.entity_id
_entity_poly.type
_entity_poly.pdbx_seq_one_letter_code
_entity_poly.pdbx_strand_id
1 'polypeptide(L)'
;MIIHQKFIPASNTFTRPGIKMKPEYITIHETDNTSRGADDEAHANLQYRGNSRQASWHFTVDDDSIYQSLPTNEIGWHAGDGNGDGNMKSIAIEICVNSDGDFNNAVENAVWLTRKLMNDHNIPVSKVVQHHHWSGKNCPRNLRSGAKGIEWKDFITMVKADIKKEDVKVPEKENLKKHWASKAIQKAIDKKIMTGYSDGTWKPDQPLTRAEFVTVLDNLGLLDK
;
A
#
# COMPACT_ATOMS: atom_id res chain seq x y z
N MET A 1 -3.41 -6.15 2.95
CA MET A 1 -3.70 -4.72 2.76
C MET A 1 -4.39 -4.51 1.42
N ILE A 2 -5.36 -3.59 1.37
CA ILE A 2 -5.95 -3.12 0.12
C ILE A 2 -5.05 -2.01 -0.42
N ILE A 3 -4.84 -1.98 -1.74
CA ILE A 3 -4.13 -0.90 -2.42
C ILE A 3 -5.16 -0.19 -3.31
N HIS A 4 -5.46 1.06 -2.98
CA HIS A 4 -6.30 1.94 -3.79
C HIS A 4 -5.46 2.57 -4.90
N GLN A 5 -5.99 2.66 -6.11
CA GLN A 5 -5.31 3.33 -7.22
C GLN A 5 -5.95 4.69 -7.49
N LYS A 6 -5.13 5.74 -7.44
CA LYS A 6 -5.52 7.12 -7.79
C LYS A 6 -4.34 7.77 -8.51
N PHE A 7 -4.11 7.35 -9.75
CA PHE A 7 -2.94 7.80 -10.50
C PHE A 7 -3.00 9.28 -10.85
N ILE A 8 -1.86 9.95 -10.74
CA ILE A 8 -1.66 11.29 -11.32
C ILE A 8 -2.07 11.25 -12.79
N PRO A 9 -2.92 12.16 -13.29
CA PRO A 9 -3.31 12.19 -14.69
C PRO A 9 -2.10 12.20 -15.62
N ALA A 10 -2.10 11.37 -16.66
CA ALA A 10 -0.99 11.29 -17.61
C ALA A 10 -0.76 12.61 -18.38
N SER A 11 -1.76 13.49 -18.42
CA SER A 11 -1.64 14.85 -18.94
C SER A 11 -0.80 15.78 -18.06
N ASN A 12 -0.62 15.45 -16.77
CA ASN A 12 0.21 16.22 -15.85
C ASN A 12 1.68 15.77 -15.95
N THR A 13 2.36 16.19 -17.01
CA THR A 13 3.77 15.84 -17.26
C THR A 13 4.75 16.51 -16.31
N PHE A 14 4.32 17.52 -15.56
CA PHE A 14 5.15 18.21 -14.57
C PHE A 14 5.53 17.29 -13.41
N THR A 15 4.57 16.54 -12.87
CA THR A 15 4.78 15.58 -11.77
C THR A 15 4.72 14.13 -12.20
N ARG A 16 4.11 13.80 -13.35
CA ARG A 16 4.14 12.46 -13.94
C ARG A 16 4.77 12.52 -15.34
N PRO A 17 6.10 12.44 -15.46
CA PRO A 17 6.79 12.64 -16.73
C PRO A 17 6.54 11.52 -17.76
N GLY A 18 5.97 10.38 -17.34
CA GLY A 18 5.68 9.24 -18.23
C GLY A 18 6.91 8.47 -18.70
N ILE A 19 8.10 8.82 -18.18
CA ILE A 19 9.36 8.13 -18.48
C ILE A 19 9.30 6.72 -17.86
N LYS A 20 9.62 5.71 -18.67
CA LYS A 20 9.56 4.30 -18.26
C LYS A 20 10.70 3.95 -17.33
N MET A 21 10.39 3.12 -16.36
CA MET A 21 11.30 2.61 -15.35
C MET A 21 11.27 1.08 -15.32
N LYS A 22 12.44 0.47 -15.21
CA LYS A 22 12.58 -0.89 -14.69
C LYS A 22 13.08 -0.76 -13.25
N PRO A 23 12.25 -1.06 -12.24
CA PRO A 23 12.62 -0.80 -10.85
C PRO A 23 13.75 -1.73 -10.40
N GLU A 24 14.78 -1.15 -9.79
CA GLU A 24 15.93 -1.84 -9.20
C GLU A 24 16.05 -1.58 -7.69
N TYR A 25 15.38 -0.54 -7.19
CA TYR A 25 15.40 -0.11 -5.79
C TYR A 25 13.99 0.17 -5.26
N ILE A 26 13.86 0.18 -3.94
CA ILE A 26 12.70 0.73 -3.23
C ILE A 26 13.23 1.81 -2.29
N THR A 27 12.66 3.01 -2.38
CA THR A 27 13.05 4.15 -1.53
C THR A 27 11.96 4.42 -0.51
N ILE A 28 12.30 4.32 0.77
CA ILE A 28 11.42 4.61 1.89
C ILE A 28 11.56 6.08 2.28
N HIS A 29 10.42 6.73 2.45
CA HIS A 29 10.25 8.11 2.89
C HIS A 29 9.27 8.19 4.06
N GLU A 30 9.20 9.36 4.66
CA GLU A 30 8.14 9.76 5.58
C GLU A 30 7.62 11.12 5.13
N THR A 31 6.31 11.30 5.17
CA THR A 31 5.63 12.50 4.66
C THR A 31 6.05 13.78 5.37
N ASP A 32 6.59 13.66 6.60
CA ASP A 32 6.88 14.76 7.53
C ASP A 32 5.67 15.67 7.82
N ASN A 33 4.47 15.24 7.44
CA ASN A 33 3.24 15.98 7.63
C ASN A 33 2.47 15.41 8.82
N THR A 34 2.70 15.98 10.00
CA THR A 34 2.04 15.56 11.24
C THR A 34 0.63 16.14 11.40
N SER A 35 0.11 16.87 10.40
CA SER A 35 -1.21 17.47 10.46
C SER A 35 -2.28 16.39 10.57
N ARG A 36 -3.33 16.66 11.35
CA ARG A 36 -4.51 15.79 11.43
C ARG A 36 -5.15 15.64 10.04
N GLY A 37 -5.45 14.41 9.63
CA GLY A 37 -6.02 14.09 8.31
C GLY A 37 -5.04 14.18 7.15
N ALA A 38 -3.72 14.23 7.41
CA ALA A 38 -2.70 14.08 6.38
C ALA A 38 -2.39 12.60 6.11
N ASP A 39 -3.45 11.83 5.88
CA ASP A 39 -3.42 10.39 5.59
C ASP A 39 -2.99 10.09 4.14
N ASP A 40 -2.99 8.82 3.76
CA ASP A 40 -2.59 8.38 2.43
C ASP A 40 -3.55 8.83 1.33
N GLU A 41 -4.86 8.87 1.58
CA GLU A 41 -5.86 9.41 0.64
C GLU A 41 -5.64 10.92 0.40
N ALA A 42 -5.35 11.70 1.44
CA ALA A 42 -5.07 13.13 1.33
C ALA A 42 -3.84 13.38 0.43
N HIS A 43 -2.78 12.61 0.61
CA HIS A 43 -1.58 12.67 -0.25
C HIS A 43 -1.87 12.19 -1.68
N ALA A 44 -2.70 11.15 -1.86
CA ALA A 44 -3.12 10.72 -3.19
C ALA A 44 -3.97 11.78 -3.91
N ASN A 45 -4.86 12.46 -3.19
CA ASN A 45 -5.64 13.58 -3.70
C ASN A 45 -4.75 14.77 -4.08
N LEU A 46 -3.72 15.07 -3.29
CA LEU A 46 -2.70 16.09 -3.62
C LEU A 46 -1.99 15.75 -4.94
N GLN A 47 -1.48 14.52 -5.06
CA GLN A 47 -0.78 14.07 -6.27
C GLN A 47 -1.71 14.09 -7.50
N TYR A 48 -2.95 13.62 -7.35
CA TYR A 48 -3.95 13.57 -8.42
C TYR A 48 -4.34 14.97 -8.93
N ARG A 49 -4.63 15.90 -8.02
CA ARG A 49 -5.05 17.27 -8.36
C ARG A 49 -3.88 18.13 -8.88
N GLY A 50 -2.65 17.73 -8.58
CA GLY A 50 -1.43 18.39 -8.99
C GLY A 50 -0.67 18.93 -7.79
N ASN A 51 0.58 18.47 -7.65
CA ASN A 51 1.53 19.01 -6.69
C ASN A 51 2.14 20.30 -7.27
N SER A 52 2.18 21.37 -6.49
CA SER A 52 2.81 22.64 -6.90
C SER A 52 4.33 22.55 -7.02
N ARG A 53 4.93 21.52 -6.42
CA ARG A 53 6.33 21.15 -6.60
C ARG A 53 6.44 20.07 -7.66
N GLN A 54 7.57 20.02 -8.36
CA GLN A 54 7.93 18.87 -9.18
C GLN A 54 8.31 17.69 -8.27
N ALA A 55 7.30 17.12 -7.62
CA ALA A 55 7.44 16.03 -6.68
C ALA A 55 6.28 15.04 -6.82
N SER A 56 6.62 13.76 -6.84
CA SER A 56 5.69 12.65 -7.02
C SER A 56 6.31 11.34 -6.54
N TRP A 57 5.50 10.43 -6.01
CA TRP A 57 5.92 9.13 -5.52
C TRP A 57 4.87 8.06 -5.81
N HIS A 58 5.28 6.80 -5.77
CA HIS A 58 4.45 5.69 -6.23
C HIS A 58 3.37 5.32 -5.23
N PHE A 59 3.71 5.23 -3.94
CA PHE A 59 2.79 4.80 -2.88
C PHE A 59 2.84 5.71 -1.68
N THR A 60 1.67 5.97 -1.08
CA THR A 60 1.55 6.52 0.27
C THR A 60 0.88 5.46 1.15
N VAL A 61 1.37 5.28 2.37
CA VAL A 61 0.92 4.25 3.31
C VAL A 61 0.55 4.90 4.63
N ASP A 62 -0.69 4.70 5.07
CA ASP A 62 -1.12 5.04 6.43
C ASP A 62 -1.41 3.77 7.24
N ASP A 63 -1.96 3.93 8.45
CA ASP A 63 -2.26 2.86 9.40
C ASP A 63 -3.38 1.90 8.95
N ASP A 64 -4.28 2.34 8.08
CA ASP A 64 -5.43 1.56 7.63
C ASP A 64 -5.37 1.09 6.16
N SER A 65 -4.67 1.84 5.30
CA SER A 65 -4.73 1.63 3.85
C SER A 65 -3.47 2.11 3.11
N ILE A 66 -3.48 1.90 1.79
CA ILE A 66 -2.39 2.26 0.88
C ILE A 66 -2.98 2.88 -0.38
N TYR A 67 -2.44 4.01 -0.82
CA TYR A 67 -2.75 4.61 -2.12
C TYR A 67 -1.57 4.60 -3.09
N GLN A 68 -1.81 4.11 -4.30
CA GLN A 68 -0.88 4.14 -5.42
C GLN A 68 -1.18 5.32 -6.35
N SER A 69 -0.20 6.21 -6.55
CA SER A 69 -0.31 7.43 -7.37
C SER A 69 0.49 7.37 -8.68
N LEU A 70 1.44 6.45 -8.82
CA LEU A 70 2.15 6.17 -10.07
C LEU A 70 2.24 4.65 -10.32
N PRO A 71 2.18 4.19 -11.58
CA PRO A 71 2.49 2.81 -11.89
C PRO A 71 3.98 2.54 -11.64
N THR A 72 4.33 1.32 -11.23
CA THR A 72 5.71 0.96 -10.85
C THR A 72 6.68 0.83 -12.04
N ASN A 73 6.16 0.98 -13.26
CA ASN A 73 6.96 1.01 -14.50
C ASN A 73 7.18 2.43 -15.04
N GLU A 74 6.87 3.47 -14.25
CA GLU A 74 7.18 4.87 -14.54
C GLU A 74 7.96 5.49 -13.39
N ILE A 75 8.84 6.46 -13.68
CA ILE A 75 9.58 7.19 -12.65
C ILE A 75 8.67 8.13 -11.85
N GLY A 76 9.15 8.59 -10.71
CA GLY A 76 8.61 9.75 -9.99
C GLY A 76 9.74 10.66 -9.48
N TRP A 77 9.43 11.92 -9.22
CA TRP A 77 10.37 12.89 -8.64
C TRP A 77 10.29 12.90 -7.12
N HIS A 78 11.19 12.17 -6.44
CA HIS A 78 11.13 12.04 -4.97
C HIS A 78 12.49 11.99 -4.28
N ALA A 79 13.55 11.51 -4.93
CA ALA A 79 14.84 11.18 -4.30
C ALA A 79 15.81 12.37 -4.22
N GLY A 80 15.51 13.48 -4.91
CA GLY A 80 16.33 14.68 -4.89
C GLY A 80 17.70 14.54 -5.56
N ASP A 81 17.89 13.53 -6.41
CA ASP A 81 19.16 13.20 -7.08
C ASP A 81 19.14 13.49 -8.59
N GLY A 82 18.22 14.34 -9.06
CA GLY A 82 18.06 14.65 -10.48
C GLY A 82 17.74 13.41 -11.30
N ASN A 83 18.59 13.07 -12.26
CA ASN A 83 18.48 11.85 -13.06
C ASN A 83 19.28 10.67 -12.48
N GLY A 84 19.58 10.69 -11.18
CA GLY A 84 20.23 9.58 -10.48
C GLY A 84 19.32 8.36 -10.31
N ASP A 85 19.90 7.27 -9.81
CA ASP A 85 19.23 5.99 -9.65
C ASP A 85 18.00 6.06 -8.71
N GLY A 86 17.97 7.00 -7.77
CA GLY A 86 16.85 7.22 -6.87
C GLY A 86 15.58 7.56 -7.64
N ASN A 87 15.58 8.66 -8.40
CA ASN A 87 14.42 9.02 -9.22
C ASN A 87 14.22 8.06 -10.40
N MET A 88 15.30 7.59 -11.04
CA MET A 88 15.21 6.90 -12.33
C MET A 88 14.96 5.39 -12.22
N LYS A 89 15.22 4.78 -11.05
CA LYS A 89 15.18 3.32 -10.88
C LYS A 89 14.55 2.85 -9.56
N SER A 90 14.00 3.74 -8.74
CA SER A 90 13.39 3.35 -7.47
C SER A 90 11.89 3.56 -7.42
N ILE A 91 11.20 2.64 -6.73
CA ILE A 91 9.80 2.80 -6.34
C ILE A 91 9.79 3.52 -4.99
N ALA A 92 9.10 4.65 -4.91
CA ALA A 92 8.97 5.44 -3.68
C ALA A 92 7.75 5.04 -2.85
N ILE A 93 7.98 4.86 -1.56
CA ILE A 93 6.95 4.63 -0.55
C ILE A 93 7.06 5.76 0.49
N GLU A 94 6.01 6.56 0.61
CA GLU A 94 5.83 7.56 1.68
C GLU A 94 5.04 6.95 2.83
N ILE A 95 5.60 6.98 4.05
CA ILE A 95 4.91 6.56 5.28
C ILE A 95 4.29 7.79 5.94
N CYS A 96 2.99 7.72 6.22
CA CYS A 96 2.26 8.79 6.89
C CYS A 96 2.71 8.96 8.35
N VAL A 97 2.66 10.20 8.84
CA VAL A 97 3.02 10.55 10.22
C VAL A 97 2.00 11.49 10.89
N ASN A 98 0.81 11.60 10.30
CA ASN A 98 -0.34 12.39 10.76
C ASN A 98 -0.66 12.09 12.22
N SER A 99 -1.08 13.12 12.96
CA SER A 99 -1.28 13.02 14.41
C SER A 99 -2.45 12.12 14.82
N ASP A 100 -3.38 11.85 13.91
CA ASP A 100 -4.54 10.99 14.10
C ASP A 100 -4.39 9.57 13.55
N GLY A 101 -3.23 9.25 12.95
CA GLY A 101 -2.87 7.90 12.53
C GLY A 101 -1.91 7.20 13.49
N ASP A 102 -1.89 5.87 13.45
CA ASP A 102 -0.92 5.03 14.17
C ASP A 102 0.34 4.79 13.32
N PHE A 103 1.43 5.48 13.67
CA PHE A 103 2.69 5.37 12.96
C PHE A 103 3.26 3.94 12.91
N ASN A 104 3.08 3.14 13.97
CA ASN A 104 3.63 1.79 14.00
C ASN A 104 2.86 0.87 13.04
N ASN A 105 1.53 1.01 12.97
CA ASN A 105 0.72 0.31 11.99
C ASN A 105 1.05 0.76 10.56
N ALA A 106 1.24 2.06 10.33
CA ALA A 106 1.69 2.57 9.02
C ALA A 106 3.04 1.98 8.61
N VAL A 107 3.97 1.82 9.56
CA VAL A 107 5.25 1.14 9.33
C VAL A 107 5.06 -0.35 9.01
N GLU A 108 4.21 -1.07 9.73
CA GLU A 108 3.89 -2.48 9.43
C GLU A 108 3.29 -2.65 8.02
N ASN A 109 2.39 -1.77 7.64
CA ASN A 109 1.79 -1.72 6.30
C ASN A 109 2.85 -1.43 5.22
N ALA A 110 3.79 -0.53 5.51
CA ALA A 110 4.89 -0.20 4.61
C ALA A 110 5.88 -1.37 4.47
N VAL A 111 6.13 -2.13 5.54
CA VAL A 111 6.90 -3.39 5.50
C VAL A 111 6.20 -4.41 4.60
N TRP A 112 4.88 -4.59 4.74
CA TRP A 112 4.10 -5.49 3.88
C TRP A 112 4.21 -5.09 2.40
N LEU A 113 4.04 -3.80 2.09
CA LEU A 113 4.14 -3.27 0.73
C LEU A 113 5.56 -3.44 0.16
N THR A 114 6.58 -3.15 0.96
CA THR A 114 7.99 -3.30 0.57
C THR A 114 8.29 -4.75 0.19
N ARG A 115 7.88 -5.73 1.00
CA ARG A 115 8.03 -7.16 0.66
C ARG A 115 7.30 -7.53 -0.62
N LYS A 116 6.07 -7.04 -0.80
CA LYS A 116 5.30 -7.27 -2.04
C LYS A 116 6.06 -6.75 -3.27
N LEU A 117 6.54 -5.50 -3.22
CA LEU A 117 7.27 -4.89 -4.32
C LEU A 117 8.61 -5.57 -4.58
N MET A 118 9.30 -6.01 -3.54
CA MET A 118 10.51 -6.83 -3.66
C MET A 118 10.25 -8.12 -4.45
N ASN A 119 9.16 -8.83 -4.13
CA ASN A 119 8.79 -10.07 -4.82
C ASN A 119 8.34 -9.79 -6.25
N ASP A 120 7.44 -8.83 -6.46
CA ASP A 120 6.87 -8.51 -7.78
C ASP A 120 7.94 -8.05 -8.78
N HIS A 121 9.00 -7.40 -8.30
CA HIS A 121 10.06 -6.82 -9.13
C HIS A 121 11.43 -7.49 -8.98
N ASN A 122 11.52 -8.56 -8.19
CA ASN A 122 12.77 -9.28 -7.89
C ASN A 122 13.89 -8.35 -7.37
N ILE A 123 13.52 -7.46 -6.43
CA ILE A 123 14.44 -6.50 -5.80
C ILE A 123 14.94 -7.09 -4.47
N PRO A 124 16.25 -7.28 -4.27
CA PRO A 124 16.77 -7.80 -3.02
C PRO A 124 16.66 -6.75 -1.90
N VAL A 125 16.60 -7.19 -0.65
CA VAL A 125 16.48 -6.29 0.51
C VAL A 125 17.63 -5.28 0.63
N SER A 126 18.82 -5.61 0.09
CA SER A 126 19.97 -4.69 0.02
C SER A 126 19.72 -3.45 -0.87
N LYS A 127 18.66 -3.47 -1.67
CA LYS A 127 18.21 -2.37 -2.54
C LYS A 127 16.96 -1.67 -2.00
N VAL A 128 16.54 -2.00 -0.78
CA VAL A 128 15.58 -1.20 0.01
C VAL A 128 16.38 -0.16 0.78
N VAL A 129 16.23 1.10 0.42
CA VAL A 129 17.05 2.20 0.93
C VAL A 129 16.18 3.35 1.42
N GLN A 130 16.79 4.22 2.21
CA GLN A 130 16.19 5.46 2.68
C GLN A 130 16.35 6.55 1.61
N HIS A 131 15.50 7.57 1.58
CA HIS A 131 15.77 8.78 0.79
C HIS A 131 17.17 9.36 1.09
N HIS A 132 17.60 9.37 2.35
CA HIS A 132 18.95 9.80 2.74
C HIS A 132 20.08 9.16 1.92
N HIS A 133 19.91 7.93 1.44
CA HIS A 133 20.89 7.24 0.59
C HIS A 133 21.21 8.03 -0.69
N TRP A 134 20.21 8.71 -1.26
CA TRP A 134 20.31 9.38 -2.55
C TRP A 134 20.82 10.81 -2.43
N SER A 135 20.25 11.59 -1.52
CA SER A 135 20.48 13.05 -1.45
C SER A 135 21.07 13.53 -0.12
N GLY A 136 21.21 12.65 0.87
CA GLY A 136 21.58 13.03 2.23
C GLY A 136 20.45 13.73 3.03
N LYS A 137 19.26 13.90 2.46
CA LYS A 137 18.09 14.40 3.20
C LYS A 137 17.85 13.52 4.42
N ASN A 138 17.59 14.11 5.59
CA ASN A 138 17.22 13.36 6.79
C ASN A 138 15.80 12.78 6.70
N CYS A 139 15.63 11.75 5.87
CA CYS A 139 14.37 11.10 5.55
C CYS A 139 14.63 9.61 5.27
N PRO A 140 13.81 8.68 5.79
CA PRO A 140 12.66 8.87 6.69
C PRO A 140 13.10 9.28 8.11
N ARG A 141 12.59 10.40 8.65
CA ARG A 141 13.17 11.08 9.83
C ARG A 141 12.99 10.27 11.11
N ASN A 142 11.79 9.77 11.37
CA ASN A 142 11.46 9.05 12.59
C ASN A 142 12.12 7.66 12.59
N LEU A 143 12.09 6.92 11.47
CA LEU A 143 12.85 5.67 11.34
C LEU A 143 14.37 5.87 11.49
N ARG A 144 14.93 7.00 11.01
CA ARG A 144 16.36 7.29 11.19
C ARG A 144 16.76 7.59 12.63
N SER A 145 15.90 8.29 13.35
CA SER A 145 16.17 8.74 14.72
C SER A 145 15.67 7.78 15.80
N GLY A 146 14.77 6.85 15.47
CA GLY A 146 14.05 6.03 16.43
C GLY A 146 13.01 6.81 17.25
N ALA A 147 12.71 8.08 16.90
CA ALA A 147 11.89 8.97 17.72
C ALA A 147 10.46 8.49 17.98
N LYS A 148 9.95 7.57 17.14
CA LYS A 148 8.63 6.94 17.28
C LYS A 148 8.69 5.46 17.66
N GLY A 149 9.81 5.00 18.23
CA GLY A 149 9.95 3.65 18.79
C GLY A 149 10.31 2.54 17.80
N ILE A 150 10.40 2.85 16.49
CA ILE A 150 10.90 1.94 15.46
C ILE A 150 12.06 2.62 14.74
N GLU A 151 13.22 1.95 14.68
CA GLU A 151 14.37 2.42 13.93
C GLU A 151 14.44 1.78 12.53
N TRP A 152 15.27 2.35 11.66
CA TRP A 152 15.53 1.81 10.32
C TRP A 152 16.03 0.36 10.36
N LYS A 153 16.87 0.02 11.35
CA LYS A 153 17.35 -1.37 11.51
C LYS A 153 16.19 -2.32 11.83
N ASP A 154 15.18 -1.85 12.57
CA ASP A 154 14.01 -2.64 12.94
C ASP A 154 13.10 -2.78 11.72
N PHE A 155 12.87 -1.70 10.97
CA PHE A 155 12.16 -1.75 9.67
C PHE A 155 12.77 -2.79 8.73
N ILE A 156 14.09 -2.77 8.53
CA ILE A 156 14.77 -3.74 7.66
C ILE A 156 14.72 -5.15 8.25
N THR A 157 14.80 -5.30 9.57
CA THR A 157 14.63 -6.60 10.24
C THR A 157 13.22 -7.15 9.99
N MET A 158 12.19 -6.31 10.11
CA MET A 158 10.82 -6.66 9.79
C MET A 158 10.68 -7.01 8.32
N VAL A 159 11.26 -6.28 7.37
CA VAL A 159 11.21 -6.64 5.93
C VAL A 159 11.86 -8.01 5.67
N LYS A 160 13.04 -8.26 6.27
CA LYS A 160 13.80 -9.51 6.13
C LYS A 160 13.16 -10.71 6.81
N ALA A 161 12.42 -10.48 7.89
CA ALA A 161 11.82 -11.56 8.64
C ALA A 161 11.01 -12.42 7.66
N ASP A 162 11.32 -13.71 7.62
CA ASP A 162 10.48 -14.68 6.93
C ASP A 162 9.07 -14.46 7.45
N ILE A 163 8.12 -14.28 6.55
CA ILE A 163 6.73 -14.48 6.91
C ILE A 163 6.62 -15.98 7.21
N LYS A 164 6.89 -16.36 8.46
CA LYS A 164 6.25 -17.54 9.01
C LYS A 164 4.76 -17.28 8.81
N LYS A 165 4.09 -18.18 8.09
CA LYS A 165 2.65 -18.11 7.83
C LYS A 165 1.80 -17.91 9.09
N GLU A 166 2.40 -18.02 10.28
CA GLU A 166 1.80 -17.90 11.60
C GLU A 166 1.78 -16.47 12.16
N ASP A 167 2.68 -15.55 11.75
CA ASP A 167 2.86 -14.24 12.43
C ASP A 167 2.32 -13.02 11.67
N VAL A 168 1.70 -13.23 10.50
CA VAL A 168 0.89 -12.17 9.90
C VAL A 168 -0.50 -12.34 10.49
N LYS A 169 -0.97 -11.34 11.25
CA LYS A 169 -2.42 -11.09 11.37
C LYS A 169 -2.95 -10.63 10.01
N VAL A 170 -2.89 -11.52 9.03
CA VAL A 170 -3.93 -11.58 8.00
C VAL A 170 -5.16 -11.93 8.82
N PRO A 171 -6.35 -11.33 8.61
CA PRO A 171 -7.56 -12.04 9.00
C PRO A 171 -7.37 -13.44 8.41
N GLU A 172 -7.25 -14.43 9.29
CA GLU A 172 -6.88 -15.80 8.92
C GLU A 172 -7.69 -16.13 7.68
N LYS A 173 -7.11 -16.80 6.69
CA LYS A 173 -7.94 -17.41 5.65
C LYS A 173 -8.79 -18.41 6.41
N GLU A 174 -9.94 -17.93 6.88
CA GLU A 174 -10.64 -18.57 7.97
C GLU A 174 -10.97 -19.94 7.41
N ASN A 175 -10.55 -20.97 8.14
CA ASN A 175 -10.80 -22.30 7.68
C ASN A 175 -12.33 -22.44 7.66
N LEU A 176 -12.93 -22.29 6.47
CA LEU A 176 -14.37 -22.37 6.24
C LEU A 176 -14.97 -23.62 6.88
N LYS A 177 -14.17 -24.66 7.14
CA LYS A 177 -14.61 -25.89 7.81
C LYS A 177 -14.86 -25.73 9.32
N LYS A 178 -14.28 -24.72 9.99
CA LYS A 178 -14.42 -24.46 11.43
C LYS A 178 -15.31 -23.25 11.76
N HIS A 179 -15.62 -22.40 10.79
CA HIS A 179 -16.47 -21.22 11.00
C HIS A 179 -17.93 -21.61 11.32
N TRP A 180 -18.61 -20.87 12.19
CA TRP A 180 -20.00 -21.15 12.59
C TRP A 180 -20.96 -21.12 11.38
N ALA A 181 -20.70 -20.24 10.42
CA ALA A 181 -21.49 -20.12 9.19
C ALA A 181 -21.03 -21.04 8.05
N SER A 182 -20.06 -21.94 8.29
CA SER A 182 -19.51 -22.89 7.30
C SER A 182 -20.55 -23.54 6.40
N LYS A 183 -21.59 -24.13 7.00
CA LYS A 183 -22.69 -24.80 6.30
C LYS A 183 -23.52 -23.83 5.45
N ALA A 184 -23.77 -22.62 5.97
CA ALA A 184 -24.53 -21.60 5.26
C ALA A 184 -23.76 -21.06 4.05
N ILE A 185 -22.45 -20.83 4.22
CA ILE A 185 -21.55 -20.40 3.15
C ILE A 185 -21.46 -21.47 2.06
N GLN A 186 -21.28 -22.75 2.43
CA GLN A 186 -21.27 -23.84 1.45
C GLN A 186 -22.57 -23.89 0.65
N LYS A 187 -23.71 -23.72 1.31
CA LYS A 187 -25.02 -23.66 0.63
C LYS A 187 -25.15 -22.45 -0.29
N ALA A 188 -24.58 -21.30 0.07
CA ALA A 188 -24.55 -20.12 -0.79
C ALA A 188 -23.68 -20.34 -2.04
N ILE A 189 -22.55 -21.04 -1.90
CA ILE A 189 -21.67 -21.44 -3.00
C ILE A 189 -22.39 -22.40 -3.95
N ASP A 190 -22.98 -23.47 -3.41
CA ASP A 190 -23.66 -24.50 -4.21
C ASP A 190 -24.81 -23.90 -5.03
N LYS A 191 -25.47 -22.88 -4.48
CA LYS A 191 -26.54 -22.13 -5.13
C LYS A 191 -26.06 -20.98 -6.01
N LYS A 192 -24.74 -20.74 -6.11
CA LYS A 192 -24.14 -19.61 -6.84
C LYS A 192 -24.67 -18.24 -6.41
N ILE A 193 -25.08 -18.12 -5.14
CA ILE A 193 -25.56 -16.84 -4.57
C ILE A 193 -24.37 -15.90 -4.34
N MET A 194 -23.22 -16.45 -3.94
CA MET A 194 -21.95 -15.75 -3.77
C MET A 194 -20.79 -16.65 -4.23
N THR A 195 -19.73 -16.05 -4.75
CA THR A 195 -18.54 -16.78 -5.25
C THR A 195 -17.26 -16.49 -4.47
N GLY A 196 -17.34 -15.66 -3.42
CA GLY A 196 -16.18 -15.16 -2.70
C GLY A 196 -15.47 -14.03 -3.46
N TYR A 197 -14.29 -13.66 -3.00
CA TYR A 197 -13.49 -12.57 -3.57
C TYR A 197 -12.60 -13.05 -4.71
N SER A 198 -12.15 -12.13 -5.57
CA SER A 198 -11.30 -12.41 -6.74
C SER A 198 -9.93 -13.01 -6.39
N ASP A 199 -9.48 -12.84 -5.14
CA ASP A 199 -8.28 -13.46 -4.57
C ASP A 199 -8.51 -14.89 -4.03
N GLY A 200 -9.71 -15.44 -4.24
CA GLY A 200 -10.09 -16.77 -3.78
C GLY A 200 -10.35 -16.86 -2.27
N THR A 201 -10.60 -15.73 -1.60
CA THR A 201 -10.93 -15.68 -0.17
C THR A 201 -12.43 -15.59 0.10
N TRP A 202 -12.80 -15.93 1.33
CA TRP A 202 -14.12 -15.72 1.92
C TRP A 202 -13.91 -15.00 3.24
N LYS A 203 -14.75 -13.99 3.52
CA LYS A 203 -14.61 -13.13 4.71
C LYS A 203 -15.97 -13.06 5.43
N PRO A 204 -16.38 -14.15 6.10
CA PRO A 204 -17.76 -14.30 6.56
C PRO A 204 -18.14 -13.36 7.72
N ASP A 205 -17.15 -12.90 8.49
CA ASP A 205 -17.35 -11.91 9.55
C ASP A 205 -17.21 -10.45 9.05
N GLN A 206 -16.83 -10.25 7.79
CA GLN A 206 -16.76 -8.91 7.22
C GLN A 206 -18.17 -8.43 6.85
N PRO A 207 -18.57 -7.19 7.22
CA PRO A 207 -19.81 -6.61 6.75
C PRO A 207 -19.84 -6.53 5.22
N LEU A 208 -20.96 -6.90 4.61
CA LEU A 208 -21.17 -6.70 3.18
C LEU A 208 -21.27 -5.21 2.87
N THR A 209 -20.63 -4.80 1.78
CA THR A 209 -20.87 -3.51 1.14
C THR A 209 -22.25 -3.48 0.48
N ARG A 210 -22.75 -2.27 0.20
CA ARG A 210 -24.01 -2.08 -0.53
C ARG A 210 -23.99 -2.75 -1.91
N ALA A 211 -22.87 -2.69 -2.62
CA ALA A 211 -22.71 -3.31 -3.92
C ALA A 211 -22.77 -4.85 -3.84
N GLU A 212 -22.05 -5.45 -2.89
CA GLU A 212 -22.11 -6.89 -2.65
C GLU A 212 -23.50 -7.36 -2.25
N PHE A 213 -24.21 -6.59 -1.43
CA PHE A 213 -25.59 -6.89 -1.06
C PHE A 213 -26.53 -6.87 -2.26
N VAL A 214 -26.41 -5.88 -3.15
CA VAL A 214 -27.19 -5.82 -4.40
C VAL A 214 -26.90 -7.04 -5.29
N THR A 215 -25.63 -7.43 -5.45
CA THR A 215 -25.27 -8.65 -6.19
C THR A 215 -25.89 -9.91 -5.60
N VAL A 216 -25.99 -10.01 -4.26
CA VAL A 216 -26.68 -11.12 -3.61
C VAL A 216 -28.17 -11.13 -3.94
N LEU A 217 -28.84 -9.97 -3.92
CA LEU A 217 -30.25 -9.86 -4.28
C LEU A 217 -30.50 -10.23 -5.76
N ASP A 218 -29.60 -9.82 -6.65
CA ASP A 218 -29.64 -10.13 -8.07
C ASP A 218 -29.53 -11.65 -8.31
N ASN A 219 -28.52 -12.28 -7.71
CA ASN A 219 -28.32 -13.73 -7.80
C ASN A 219 -29.47 -14.55 -7.17
N LEU A 220 -30.24 -13.95 -6.25
CA LEU A 220 -31.45 -14.53 -5.68
C LEU A 220 -32.71 -14.30 -6.54
N GLY A 221 -32.60 -13.52 -7.63
CA GLY A 221 -33.73 -13.14 -8.48
C GLY A 221 -34.72 -12.20 -7.79
N LEU A 222 -34.24 -11.39 -6.84
CA LEU A 222 -35.09 -10.49 -6.03
C LEU A 222 -35.13 -9.06 -6.56
N LEU A 223 -34.32 -8.74 -7.57
CA LEU A 223 -34.28 -7.42 -8.22
C LEU A 223 -35.19 -7.32 -9.45
N ASP A 224 -35.59 -8.47 -10.02
CA ASP A 224 -36.53 -8.54 -11.13
C ASP A 224 -37.98 -8.49 -10.61
N LYS A 225 -38.49 -7.27 -10.37
CA LYS A 225 -39.91 -7.00 -10.13
C LYS A 225 -40.37 -5.73 -10.83
#